data_AF-A0A7I5EE60-F1
#
_entry.id   AF-A0A7I5EE60-F1
#
_cell.length_a   1.000
_cell.length_b   1.000
_cell.length_c   1.000
_cell.angle_alpha   90.00
_cell.angle_beta   90.00
_cell.angle_gamma   90.00
#
_symmetry.space_group_name_H-M   'P 1'
#
loop_
_entity.id
_entity.type
_entity.pdbx_description
1 polymer ?
#
loop_
_entity_poly.entity_id
_entity_poly.type
_entity_poly.pdbx_seq_one_letter_code
_entity_poly.pdbx_strand_id
1 'polypeptide(L)'
;MQHPPLPDNRALAFKRLLNVWTSLKNNEQLLDQYNEVFRDQLKQGIVELVGDNDPREGIQVHYIPHQPVLTPQKETTKLRIVFDASAHYKGSPSLNDVLHRGPVILPALYGLLLRMRIGHIALIR
;
A
#
# COMPACT_ATOMS: atom_id res chain seq x y z
N MET A 1 -19.61 12.07 9.44
CA MET A 1 -18.67 12.86 8.62
C MET A 1 -18.91 12.46 7.17
N GLN A 2 -19.30 13.39 6.30
CA GLN A 2 -19.45 13.11 4.87
C GLN A 2 -18.09 13.37 4.21
N HIS A 3 -17.42 12.30 3.78
CA HIS A 3 -16.26 12.44 2.92
C HIS A 3 -16.75 12.66 1.47
N PRO A 4 -16.04 13.45 0.65
CA PRO A 4 -16.34 13.57 -0.77
C PRO A 4 -16.27 12.19 -1.44
N PRO A 5 -17.08 11.93 -2.48
CA PRO A 5 -17.05 10.65 -3.17
C PRO A 5 -15.68 10.40 -3.80
N LEU A 6 -15.14 9.19 -3.61
CA LEU A 6 -13.87 8.75 -4.20
C LEU A 6 -14.03 8.49 -5.72
N PRO A 7 -13.35 9.23 -6.60
CA PRO A 7 -13.48 8.99 -8.04
C PRO A 7 -12.81 7.67 -8.47
N ASP A 8 -13.23 7.15 -9.63
CA ASP A 8 -12.49 6.10 -10.33
C ASP A 8 -11.11 6.62 -10.73
N ASN A 9 -10.08 5.83 -10.48
CA ASN A 9 -8.68 6.14 -10.79
C ASN A 9 -8.02 5.09 -11.68
N ARG A 10 -8.81 4.27 -12.40
CA ARG A 10 -8.30 3.14 -13.18
C ARG A 10 -7.21 3.55 -14.17
N ALA A 11 -7.43 4.63 -14.92
CA ALA A 11 -6.47 5.11 -15.91
C ALA A 11 -5.13 5.54 -15.27
N LEU A 12 -5.17 6.18 -14.09
CA LEU A 12 -3.98 6.56 -13.32
C LEU A 12 -3.20 5.31 -12.86
N ALA A 13 -3.91 4.35 -12.24
CA ALA A 13 -3.30 3.11 -11.76
C ALA A 13 -2.71 2.28 -12.91
N PHE A 14 -3.43 2.15 -14.02
CA PHE A 14 -2.97 1.44 -15.21
C PHE A 14 -1.72 2.08 -15.82
N LYS A 15 -1.68 3.41 -15.94
CA LYS A 15 -0.48 4.13 -16.42
C LYS A 15 0.74 3.84 -15.53
N ARG A 16 0.55 3.80 -14.21
CA ARG A 16 1.64 3.44 -13.28
C ARG A 16 2.08 1.99 -13.41
N LEU A 17 1.13 1.06 -13.61
CA LEU A 17 1.45 -0.33 -13.91
C LEU A 17 2.32 -0.47 -15.18
N LEU A 18 1.98 0.24 -16.26
CA LEU A 18 2.78 0.23 -17.49
C LEU A 18 4.20 0.76 -17.27
N ASN A 19 4.37 1.77 -16.41
CA ASN A 19 5.69 2.28 -16.05
C ASN A 19 6.50 1.23 -15.28
N VAL A 20 5.88 0.55 -14.31
CA VAL A 20 6.50 -0.56 -13.56
C VAL A 20 6.92 -1.66 -14.53
N TRP A 21 6.01 -2.12 -15.39
CA TRP A 21 6.31 -3.12 -16.42
C TRP A 21 7.50 -2.70 -17.29
N THR A 22 7.48 -1.47 -17.81
CA THR A 22 8.55 -0.95 -18.67
C THR A 22 9.90 -0.91 -17.95
N SER A 23 9.91 -0.62 -16.64
CA SER A 23 11.13 -0.60 -15.83
C SER A 23 11.66 -1.99 -15.48
N LEU A 24 10.79 -3.00 -15.36
CA LEU A 24 11.16 -4.35 -14.94
C LEU A 24 11.37 -5.33 -16.10
N LYS A 25 10.73 -5.12 -17.26
CA LYS A 25 10.70 -6.08 -18.38
C LYS A 25 12.08 -6.49 -18.91
N ASN A 26 13.10 -5.65 -18.73
CA ASN A 26 14.47 -5.92 -19.19
C ASN A 26 15.32 -6.66 -18.15
N ASN A 27 14.80 -6.88 -16.94
CA ASN A 27 15.47 -7.62 -15.87
C ASN A 27 14.55 -8.75 -15.39
N GLU A 28 14.67 -9.89 -16.05
CA GLU A 28 13.84 -11.08 -15.83
C GLU A 28 13.86 -11.53 -14.36
N GLN A 29 15.04 -11.59 -13.73
CA GLN A 29 15.16 -11.95 -12.32
C GLN A 29 14.36 -11.02 -11.40
N LEU A 30 14.37 -9.72 -11.68
CA LEU A 30 13.65 -8.74 -10.86
C LEU A 30 12.14 -8.80 -11.10
N LEU A 31 11.73 -9.04 -12.34
CA LEU A 31 10.32 -9.23 -12.70
C LEU A 31 9.76 -10.49 -12.05
N ASP A 32 10.53 -11.59 -12.03
CA ASP A 32 10.14 -12.83 -11.35
C ASP A 32 9.99 -12.60 -9.85
N GLN A 33 10.96 -11.96 -9.19
CA GLN A 33 10.83 -11.60 -7.77
C GLN A 33 9.61 -10.73 -7.49
N TYR A 34 9.32 -9.78 -8.38
CA TYR A 34 8.15 -8.93 -8.27
C TYR A 34 6.85 -9.73 -8.37
N ASN A 35 6.77 -10.68 -9.31
CA ASN A 35 5.61 -11.55 -9.51
C ASN A 35 5.43 -12.55 -8.36
N GLU A 36 6.51 -13.10 -7.81
CA GLU A 36 6.47 -14.02 -6.67
C GLU A 36 5.82 -13.37 -5.45
N VAL A 37 6.03 -12.07 -5.21
CA VAL A 37 5.34 -11.36 -4.11
C VAL A 37 3.82 -11.43 -4.25
N PHE A 38 3.27 -11.27 -5.46
CA PHE A 38 1.82 -11.39 -5.68
C PHE A 38 1.34 -12.85 -5.59
N ARG A 39 2.12 -13.81 -6.09
CA ARG A 39 1.81 -15.25 -5.96
C ARG A 39 1.75 -15.67 -4.49
N ASP A 40 2.70 -15.21 -3.68
CA ASP A 40 2.74 -15.48 -2.25
C ASP A 40 1.57 -14.83 -1.51
N GLN A 41 1.21 -13.59 -1.85
CA GLN A 41 0.02 -12.93 -1.28
C GLN A 41 -1.27 -13.66 -1.65
N LEU A 42 -1.39 -14.13 -2.90
CA LEU A 42 -2.54 -14.92 -3.36
C LEU A 42 -2.62 -16.25 -2.60
N LYS A 43 -1.49 -16.96 -2.45
CA LYS A 43 -1.41 -18.22 -1.69
C LYS A 43 -1.77 -18.04 -0.21
N GLN A 44 -1.43 -16.91 0.37
CA GLN A 44 -1.75 -16.55 1.75
C GLN A 44 -3.19 -16.04 1.95
N GLY A 45 -3.95 -15.84 0.86
CA GLY A 45 -5.29 -15.26 0.91
C GLY A 45 -5.30 -13.77 1.30
N ILE A 46 -4.19 -13.06 1.08
CA ILE A 46 -4.09 -11.61 1.31
C ILE A 46 -4.73 -10.82 0.16
N VAL A 47 -4.59 -11.35 -1.07
CA VAL A 47 -5.22 -10.83 -2.28
C VAL A 47 -5.99 -11.94 -2.98
N GLU A 48 -6.90 -11.56 -3.85
CA GLU A 48 -7.69 -12.48 -4.68
C GLU A 48 -7.73 -12.01 -6.13
N LEU A 49 -8.05 -12.93 -7.05
CA LEU A 49 -8.30 -12.59 -8.44
C LEU A 49 -9.71 -12.01 -8.57
N VAL A 50 -9.83 -10.85 -9.22
CA VAL A 50 -11.11 -10.21 -9.53
C VAL A 50 -11.35 -10.32 -11.02
N GLY A 51 -12.36 -11.08 -11.42
CA GLY A 51 -12.84 -11.21 -12.79
C GLY A 51 -13.61 -9.98 -13.25
N ASP A 52 -13.63 -9.75 -14.57
CA ASP A 52 -14.34 -8.61 -15.16
C ASP A 52 -15.86 -8.66 -14.91
N ASN A 53 -16.41 -9.87 -14.75
CA ASN A 53 -17.83 -10.15 -14.51
C ASN A 53 -18.15 -10.47 -13.04
N ASP A 54 -17.16 -10.44 -12.14
CA ASP A 54 -17.42 -10.75 -10.75
C ASP A 54 -18.35 -9.68 -10.16
N PRO A 55 -19.35 -10.06 -9.37
CA PRO A 55 -20.22 -9.10 -8.70
C PRO A 55 -19.34 -8.25 -7.78
N ARG A 56 -19.13 -7.00 -8.18
CA ARG A 56 -18.37 -6.03 -7.39
C ARG A 56 -19.21 -5.73 -6.16
N GLU A 57 -18.81 -6.31 -5.03
CA GLU A 57 -19.44 -6.02 -3.75
C GLU A 57 -19.15 -4.56 -3.37
N GLY A 58 -20.17 -3.71 -3.48
CA GLY A 58 -20.10 -2.30 -3.12
C GLY A 58 -20.39 -1.33 -4.26
N ILE A 59 -20.65 -0.08 -3.89
CA ILE A 59 -21.06 1.00 -4.82
C ILE A 59 -19.84 1.60 -5.56
N GLN A 60 -18.62 1.33 -5.10
CA GLN A 60 -17.42 2.08 -5.47
C GLN A 60 -16.18 1.19 -5.61
N VAL A 61 -15.54 1.25 -6.79
CA VAL A 61 -14.26 0.58 -7.08
C VAL A 61 -13.15 1.62 -7.13
N HIS A 62 -12.01 1.30 -6.52
CA HIS A 62 -10.81 2.12 -6.57
C HIS A 62 -9.57 1.24 -6.70
N TYR A 63 -8.59 1.68 -7.49
CA TYR A 63 -7.40 0.90 -7.81
C TYR A 63 -6.22 1.48 -7.04
N ILE A 64 -5.42 0.64 -6.38
CA ILE A 64 -4.25 1.11 -5.64
C ILE A 64 -3.01 0.87 -6.51
N PRO A 65 -2.36 1.92 -7.04
CA PRO A 65 -1.12 1.75 -7.78
C PRO A 65 -0.04 1.17 -6.88
N HIS A 66 0.86 0.39 -7.47
CA HIS A 66 1.95 -0.24 -6.74
C HIS A 66 3.29 -0.03 -7.45
N GLN A 67 4.39 -0.11 -6.72
CA GLN A 67 5.74 -0.01 -7.30
C GLN A 67 6.77 -0.84 -6.53
N PRO A 68 7.80 -1.36 -7.22
CA PRO A 68 8.92 -2.02 -6.57
C PRO A 68 9.80 -1.00 -5.85
N VAL A 69 10.26 -1.33 -4.65
CA VAL A 69 11.32 -0.61 -3.94
C VAL A 69 12.44 -1.60 -3.65
N LEU A 70 13.62 -1.29 -4.17
CA LEU A 70 14.82 -2.09 -3.98
C LEU A 70 15.58 -1.61 -2.75
N THR A 71 15.88 -2.54 -1.85
CA THR A 71 16.75 -2.30 -0.70
C THR A 71 17.86 -3.35 -0.71
N PRO A 72 18.83 -3.25 -1.64
CA PRO A 72 19.85 -4.28 -1.83
C PRO A 72 20.74 -4.49 -0.61
N GLN A 73 20.81 -3.50 0.30
CA GLN A 73 21.56 -3.57 1.55
C GLN A 73 20.86 -4.36 2.67
N LYS A 74 19.60 -4.82 2.47
CA LYS A 74 18.89 -5.64 3.46
C LYS A 74 19.18 -7.12 3.25
N GLU A 75 19.40 -7.84 4.36
CA GLU A 75 19.69 -9.28 4.34
C GLU A 75 18.51 -10.14 3.91
N THR A 76 17.28 -9.78 4.33
CA THR A 76 16.10 -10.64 4.14
C THR A 76 15.34 -10.33 2.86
N THR A 77 14.86 -9.10 2.69
CA THR A 77 13.97 -8.72 1.58
C THR A 77 14.61 -7.64 0.72
N LYS A 78 15.20 -8.04 -0.41
CA LYS A 78 15.87 -7.13 -1.35
C LYS A 78 14.89 -6.34 -2.25
N LEU A 79 13.68 -6.87 -2.46
CA LEU A 79 12.59 -6.22 -3.19
C LEU A 79 11.32 -6.21 -2.34
N ARG A 80 10.69 -5.06 -2.19
CA ARG A 80 9.35 -4.92 -1.58
C ARG A 80 8.41 -4.19 -2.54
N ILE A 81 7.13 -4.52 -2.47
CA ILE A 81 6.08 -3.81 -3.21
C ILE A 81 5.46 -2.77 -2.28
N VAL A 82 5.38 -1.52 -2.74
CA VAL A 82 4.72 -0.43 -2.04
C VAL A 82 3.44 -0.07 -2.78
N PHE A 83 2.33 -0.08 -2.05
CA PHE A 83 1.01 0.34 -2.52
C PHE A 83 0.78 1.80 -2.17
N ASP A 84 0.37 2.61 -3.15
CA ASP A 84 0.15 4.05 -3.01
C ASP A 84 -1.34 4.39 -2.92
N ALA A 85 -1.90 4.25 -1.72
CA ALA A 85 -3.28 4.66 -1.41
C ALA A 85 -3.47 6.20 -1.40
N SER A 86 -2.39 6.98 -1.54
CA SER A 86 -2.47 8.44 -1.65
C SER A 86 -2.59 8.92 -3.10
N ALA A 87 -2.52 8.01 -4.08
CA ALA A 87 -2.64 8.37 -5.49
C ALA A 87 -4.03 8.91 -5.84
N HIS A 88 -4.08 10.15 -6.33
CA HIS A 88 -5.32 10.83 -6.72
C HIS A 88 -5.08 11.76 -7.92
N TYR A 89 -6.15 12.14 -8.60
CA TYR A 89 -6.12 13.22 -9.59
C TYR A 89 -6.09 14.59 -8.90
N LYS A 90 -5.53 15.59 -9.59
CA LYS A 90 -5.51 16.97 -9.07
C LYS A 90 -6.93 17.43 -8.70
N GLY A 91 -7.11 17.87 -7.47
CA GLY A 91 -8.41 18.34 -6.95
C GLY A 91 -9.40 17.24 -6.55
N SER A 92 -8.99 15.97 -6.56
CA SER A 92 -9.80 14.83 -6.10
C SER A 92 -9.26 14.27 -4.78
N PRO A 93 -10.10 13.65 -3.93
CA PRO A 93 -9.61 12.97 -2.73
C PRO A 93 -8.87 11.67 -3.10
N SER A 94 -7.92 11.26 -2.25
CA SER A 94 -7.30 9.93 -2.29
C SER A 94 -8.06 8.93 -1.41
N LEU A 95 -7.72 7.63 -1.53
CA LEU A 95 -8.29 6.61 -0.65
C LEU A 95 -8.02 6.93 0.83
N ASN A 96 -6.83 7.41 1.16
CA ASN A 96 -6.48 7.82 2.52
C ASN A 96 -7.34 8.97 3.07
N ASP A 97 -7.89 9.84 2.21
CA ASP A 97 -8.70 10.99 2.63
C ASP A 97 -10.17 10.64 2.91
N VAL A 98 -10.65 9.54 2.32
CA VAL A 98 -12.05 9.09 2.43
C VAL A 98 -12.23 7.95 3.43
N LEU A 99 -11.15 7.24 3.77
CA LEU A 99 -11.19 6.20 4.79
C LEU A 99 -11.42 6.81 6.17
N HIS A 100 -12.31 6.18 6.94
CA HIS A 100 -12.60 6.60 8.31
C HIS A 100 -11.34 6.46 9.17
N ARG A 101 -10.78 7.60 9.61
CA ARG A 101 -9.66 7.64 10.55
C ARG A 101 -10.16 7.16 11.91
N GLY A 102 -9.88 5.89 12.23
CA GLY A 102 -10.14 5.33 13.55
C GLY A 102 -9.48 6.14 14.68
N PRO A 103 -9.83 5.86 15.95
CA PRO A 103 -9.21 6.53 17.08
C PRO A 103 -7.69 6.31 17.08
N VAL A 104 -6.93 7.32 17.54
CA VAL A 104 -5.48 7.20 17.67
C VAL A 104 -5.17 6.28 18.85
N ILE A 105 -4.71 5.06 18.55
CA ILE A 105 -4.37 4.04 19.56
C ILE A 105 -2.93 4.23 20.08
N LEU A 106 -2.10 4.99 19.36
CA LEU A 106 -0.70 5.20 19.74
C LEU A 106 -0.57 6.10 20.97
N PRO A 107 0.24 5.72 21.97
CA PRO A 107 0.53 6.57 23.11
C PRO A 107 1.25 7.84 22.65
N ALA A 108 1.04 8.93 23.38
CA ALA A 108 1.67 10.19 23.06
C ALA A 108 3.20 10.05 23.02
N LEU A 109 3.82 10.48 21.90
CA LEU A 109 5.24 10.31 21.64
C LEU A 109 6.11 10.93 22.76
N TYR A 110 5.74 12.11 23.26
CA TYR A 110 6.46 12.74 24.37
C TYR A 110 6.44 11.89 25.64
N GLY A 111 5.32 11.22 25.93
CA GLY A 111 5.20 10.30 27.07
C GLY A 111 6.09 9.08 26.92
N LEU A 112 6.19 8.54 25.69
CA LEU A 112 7.10 7.45 25.38
C LEU A 112 8.57 7.87 25.57
N LEU A 113 8.96 9.03 25.01
CA LEU A 113 10.32 9.55 25.12
C LEU A 113 10.73 9.84 26.57
N LEU A 114 9.82 10.38 27.38
CA LEU A 114 10.06 10.63 28.81
C LEU A 114 10.27 9.33 29.60
N ARG A 115 9.46 8.29 29.34
CA ARG A 115 9.63 6.97 29.99
C ARG A 115 10.96 6.32 29.63
N MET A 116 11.38 6.42 28.37
CA MET A 116 12.69 5.94 27.90
C MET A 116 13.85 6.70 28.53
N ARG A 117 13.67 7.98 28.87
CA ARG A 117 14.73 8.83 29.44
C ARG A 117 14.89 8.68 30.95
N ILE A 118 13.81 8.42 31.67
CA ILE A 118 13.78 8.39 33.14
C ILE A 118 13.99 6.97 33.68
N GLY A 119 13.47 5.95 33.00
CA GLY A 119 13.56 4.56 33.46
C GLY A 119 14.73 3.80 32.85
N HIS A 120 15.33 2.88 33.62
CA HIS A 120 16.23 1.87 33.07
C HIS A 120 15.51 0.84 32.17
N ILE A 121 14.18 0.73 32.33
CA ILE A 121 13.31 -0.15 31.54
C ILE A 121 12.10 0.69 31.10
N ALA A 122 11.79 0.66 29.82
CA ALA A 122 10.63 1.35 29.27
C ALA A 122 9.42 0.43 29.14
N LEU A 123 8.27 0.91 29.61
CA LEU A 123 6.97 0.25 29.46
C LEU A 123 6.19 0.95 28.34
N ILE A 124 5.83 0.18 27.32
CA ILE A 124 4.97 0.59 26.21
C ILE A 124 3.59 -0.01 26.49
N ARG A 125 2.60 0.83 26.74
CA ARG A 125 1.19 0.48 26.87
C ARG A 125 0.41 1.19 25.79
#